data_AF-A0A535AX03-F1
#
_entry.id   AF-A0A535AX03-F1
#
_cell.length_a   1.000
_cell.length_b   1.000
_cell.length_c   1.000
_cell.angle_alpha   90.00
_cell.angle_beta   90.00
_cell.angle_gamma   90.00
#
_symmetry.space_group_name_H-M   'P 1'
#
loop_
_entity.id
_entity.type
_entity.pdbx_description
1 polymer ?
#
loop_
_entity_poly.entity_id
_entity_poly.type
_entity_poly.pdbx_seq_one_letter_code
_entity_poly.pdbx_strand_id
1 'polypeptide(L)'
;MKPPGKLALIKDSWSISAIVLWEISELSAFGRSEIDLEHPELVRTLARIQTGSLTLEVCRTIQTLDFKGDSADEIIGSTIIVYRVSLVTRDRRIRRSGAFPSSFDVHTALLSVCFKRETR
;
A
#
# COMPACT_ATOMS: atom_id res chain seq x y z
N MET A 1 25.68 5.89 10.43
CA MET A 1 24.65 4.86 10.16
C MET A 1 23.49 5.13 11.12
N LYS A 2 22.34 5.60 10.63
CA LYS A 2 21.21 6.07 11.45
C LYS A 2 20.16 4.94 11.48
N PRO A 3 19.67 4.49 12.65
CA PRO A 3 18.71 3.39 12.71
C PRO A 3 17.42 3.78 11.97
N PRO A 4 16.74 2.84 11.27
CA PRO A 4 15.47 3.12 10.63
C PRO A 4 14.49 3.64 11.69
N GLY A 5 14.00 4.85 11.46
CA GLY A 5 13.21 5.61 12.43
C GLY A 5 11.96 4.85 12.86
N LYS A 6 11.75 4.80 14.18
CA LYS A 6 10.54 4.38 14.91
C LYS A 6 9.29 4.61 14.05
N LEU A 7 8.66 3.53 13.58
CA LEU A 7 7.34 3.52 12.95
C LEU A 7 6.33 4.11 13.94
N ALA A 8 6.12 5.43 13.86
CA ALA A 8 5.09 6.12 14.61
C ALA A 8 3.74 5.70 14.05
N LEU A 9 3.19 4.62 14.60
CA LEU A 9 1.84 4.16 14.36
C LEU A 9 0.88 5.22 14.91
N ILE A 10 0.48 6.14 14.02
CA ILE A 10 -0.60 7.10 14.26
C ILE A 10 -1.89 6.29 14.49
N LYS A 11 -2.69 6.76 15.45
CA LYS A 11 -3.82 6.17 16.21
C LYS A 11 -4.98 5.50 15.44
N ASP A 12 -4.83 5.20 14.15
CA ASP A 12 -5.91 4.76 13.24
C ASP A 12 -5.59 3.39 12.60
N SER A 13 -6.61 2.60 12.25
CA SER A 13 -6.44 1.24 11.68
C SER A 13 -5.78 1.29 10.29
N TRP A 14 -4.51 0.92 10.22
CA TRP A 14 -3.74 0.84 8.98
C TRP A 14 -4.07 -0.42 8.19
N SER A 15 -3.93 -0.37 6.87
CA SER A 15 -4.05 -1.54 5.99
C SER A 15 -3.06 -1.53 4.83
N ILE A 16 -2.90 -2.67 4.17
CA ILE A 16 -2.04 -2.88 2.99
C ILE A 16 -2.82 -3.66 1.93
N SER A 17 -2.63 -3.35 0.65
CA SER A 17 -3.27 -4.14 -0.43
C SER A 17 -2.55 -5.48 -0.57
N ALA A 18 -3.31 -6.56 -0.77
CA ALA A 18 -2.74 -7.89 -0.99
C ALA A 18 -1.74 -7.94 -2.17
N ILE A 19 -1.92 -7.09 -3.20
CA ILE A 19 -0.99 -7.06 -4.34
C ILE A 19 0.41 -6.57 -3.94
N VAL A 20 0.52 -5.73 -2.91
CA VAL A 20 1.80 -5.26 -2.38
C VAL A 20 2.55 -6.41 -1.71
N LEU A 21 1.83 -7.33 -1.05
CA LEU A 21 2.45 -8.53 -0.47
C LEU A 21 3.03 -9.43 -1.56
N TRP A 22 2.31 -9.58 -2.67
CA TRP A 22 2.82 -10.28 -3.85
C TRP A 22 4.07 -9.59 -4.43
N GLU A 23 4.05 -8.26 -4.58
CA GLU A 23 5.19 -7.50 -5.09
C GLU A 23 6.45 -7.65 -4.20
N ILE A 24 6.29 -7.62 -2.87
CA ILE A 24 7.39 -7.90 -1.93
C ILE A 24 7.97 -9.30 -2.16
N SER A 25 7.10 -10.30 -2.30
CA SER A 25 7.51 -11.68 -2.55
C SER A 25 8.28 -11.81 -3.87
N GLU A 26 7.80 -11.19 -4.95
CA GLU A 26 8.47 -11.21 -6.26
C GLU A 26 9.83 -10.50 -6.21
N LEU A 27 9.90 -9.32 -5.61
CA LEU A 27 11.15 -8.58 -5.47
C LEU A 27 12.20 -9.38 -4.68
N SER A 28 11.79 -10.06 -3.61
CA SER A 28 12.65 -10.98 -2.88
C SER A 28 13.09 -12.17 -3.75
N ALA A 29 12.15 -12.83 -4.45
CA ALA A 29 12.44 -13.97 -5.31
C ALA A 29 13.43 -13.65 -6.44
N PHE A 30 13.39 -12.43 -6.97
CA PHE A 30 14.34 -11.95 -7.98
C PHE A 30 15.64 -11.38 -7.39
N GLY A 31 15.86 -11.45 -6.07
CA GLY A 31 17.05 -10.93 -5.40
C GLY A 31 17.17 -9.40 -5.46
N ARG A 32 16.04 -8.71 -5.65
CA ARG A 32 15.96 -7.23 -5.76
C ARG A 32 15.64 -6.55 -4.43
N SER A 33 15.38 -7.32 -3.37
CA SER A 33 15.11 -6.85 -2.02
C SER A 33 15.71 -7.81 -0.99
N GLU A 34 16.31 -7.26 0.06
CA GLU A 34 16.75 -8.02 1.24
C GLU A 34 15.59 -8.31 2.21
N ILE A 35 14.45 -7.63 2.02
CA ILE A 35 13.22 -7.81 2.80
C ILE A 35 12.30 -8.75 2.02
N ASP A 36 11.98 -9.88 2.63
CA ASP A 36 10.95 -10.83 2.19
C ASP A 36 9.75 -10.82 3.17
N LEU A 37 8.73 -11.64 2.89
CA LEU A 37 7.54 -11.73 3.74
C LEU A 37 7.80 -12.35 5.13
N GLU A 38 8.92 -13.05 5.30
CA GLU A 38 9.34 -13.67 6.57
C GLU A 38 10.27 -12.75 7.39
N HIS A 39 10.64 -11.59 6.84
CA HIS A 39 11.50 -10.64 7.52
C HIS A 39 10.87 -10.20 8.86
N PRO A 40 11.58 -10.33 10.01
CA PRO A 40 10.96 -10.19 11.34
C PRO A 40 10.27 -8.84 11.58
N GLU A 41 10.79 -7.74 11.02
CA GLU A 41 10.16 -6.42 11.14
C GLU A 41 8.89 -6.29 10.31
N LEU A 42 8.86 -6.92 9.12
CA LEU A 42 7.70 -6.88 8.25
C LEU A 42 6.57 -7.72 8.86
N VAL A 43 6.86 -8.94 9.31
CA VAL A 43 5.89 -9.81 10.02
C VAL A 43 5.27 -9.08 11.22
N ARG A 44 6.09 -8.44 12.06
CA ARG A 44 5.60 -7.64 13.21
C ARG A 44 4.71 -6.47 12.79
N THR A 45 4.96 -5.88 11.63
CA THR A 45 4.16 -4.78 11.09
C THR A 45 2.84 -5.29 10.51
N LEU A 46 2.89 -6.34 9.70
CA LEU A 46 1.72 -7.00 9.11
C LEU A 46 0.75 -7.51 10.18
N ALA A 47 1.26 -8.03 11.30
CA ALA A 47 0.44 -8.45 12.44
C ALA A 47 -0.39 -7.33 13.09
N ARG A 48 -0.10 -6.06 12.78
CA ARG A 48 -0.75 -4.88 13.38
C ARG A 48 -1.63 -4.12 12.38
N ILE A 49 -1.65 -4.53 11.12
CA ILE A 49 -2.40 -3.86 10.04
C ILE A 49 -3.32 -4.86 9.35
N GLN A 50 -4.36 -4.36 8.68
CA GLN A 50 -5.28 -5.20 7.93
C GLN A 50 -4.78 -5.42 6.50
N THR A 51 -5.06 -6.57 5.91
CA THR A 51 -4.79 -6.81 4.48
C THR A 51 -6.08 -6.63 3.69
N GLY A 52 -6.09 -5.71 2.73
CA GLY A 52 -7.18 -5.52 1.78
C GLY A 52 -7.17 -6.62 0.71
N SER A 53 -8.25 -7.39 0.62
CA SER A 53 -8.37 -8.51 -0.33
C SER A 53 -8.55 -8.05 -1.77
N LEU A 54 -7.97 -8.79 -2.72
CA LEU A 54 -8.28 -8.66 -4.15
C LEU A 54 -9.64 -9.34 -4.42
N THR A 55 -10.69 -8.54 -4.58
CA THR A 55 -12.05 -9.02 -4.85
C THR A 55 -12.45 -8.75 -6.30
N LEU A 56 -13.54 -9.39 -6.76
CA LEU A 56 -14.10 -9.13 -8.10
C LEU A 56 -14.47 -7.64 -8.29
N GLU A 57 -14.93 -6.98 -7.23
CA GLU A 57 -15.25 -5.55 -7.26
C GLU A 57 -14.00 -4.69 -7.48
N VAL A 58 -12.89 -5.02 -6.81
CA VAL A 58 -11.58 -4.39 -7.06
C VAL A 58 -11.18 -4.59 -8.53
N CYS A 59 -11.27 -5.82 -9.04
CA CYS A 59 -10.93 -6.11 -10.44
C CYS A 59 -11.79 -5.33 -11.45
N ARG A 60 -13.09 -5.18 -11.21
CA ARG A 60 -13.99 -4.41 -12.08
C ARG A 60 -13.68 -2.91 -12.05
N THR A 61 -13.31 -2.40 -10.88
CA THR A 61 -13.01 -0.99 -10.66
C THR A 61 -11.77 -0.52 -11.43
N ILE A 62 -10.85 -1.42 -11.78
CA ILE A 62 -9.66 -1.11 -12.61
C ILE A 62 -10.05 -0.40 -13.91
N GLN A 63 -11.16 -0.83 -14.54
CA GLN A 63 -11.64 -0.28 -15.82
C GLN A 63 -12.14 1.17 -15.70
N THR A 64 -12.31 1.66 -14.48
CA THR A 64 -12.87 2.99 -14.17
C THR A 64 -11.81 3.99 -13.70
N LEU A 65 -10.55 3.56 -13.58
CA LEU A 65 -9.46 4.43 -13.14
C LEU A 65 -9.20 5.55 -14.15
N ASP A 66 -8.88 6.73 -13.63
CA ASP A 66 -8.53 7.92 -14.44
C ASP A 66 -7.06 7.94 -14.89
N PHE A 67 -6.30 6.92 -14.51
CA PHE A 67 -4.88 6.78 -14.79
C PHE A 67 -4.57 5.38 -15.32
N LYS A 68 -3.42 5.27 -15.99
CA LYS A 68 -2.83 4.00 -16.42
C LYS A 68 -1.50 3.80 -15.72
N GLY A 69 -1.35 2.65 -15.08
CA GLY A 69 -0.17 2.25 -14.30
C GLY A 69 0.38 0.92 -14.77
N ASP A 70 1.29 0.33 -14.00
CA ASP A 70 1.46 -1.12 -14.08
C ASP A 70 0.29 -1.84 -13.38
N SER A 71 0.26 -3.17 -13.46
CA SER A 71 -0.82 -3.95 -12.88
C SER A 71 -0.92 -3.79 -11.35
N ALA A 72 0.20 -3.55 -10.65
CA ALA A 72 0.18 -3.38 -9.20
C ALA A 72 -0.45 -2.04 -8.83
N ASP A 73 -0.01 -0.95 -9.49
CA ASP A 73 -0.54 0.40 -9.30
C ASP A 73 -2.05 0.47 -9.55
N GLU A 74 -2.54 -0.19 -10.61
CA GLU A 74 -3.96 -0.22 -10.96
C GLU A 74 -4.79 -1.01 -9.92
N ILE A 75 -4.27 -2.13 -9.42
CA ILE A 75 -4.92 -2.91 -8.36
C ILE A 75 -4.93 -2.11 -7.04
N ILE A 76 -3.83 -1.44 -6.69
CA ILE A 76 -3.74 -0.53 -5.54
C ILE A 76 -4.81 0.55 -5.66
N GLY A 77 -4.88 1.21 -6.81
CA GLY A 77 -5.81 2.32 -7.00
C GLY A 77 -7.27 1.89 -6.90
N SER A 78 -7.59 0.73 -7.47
CA SER A 78 -8.93 0.14 -7.36
C SER A 78 -9.27 -0.30 -5.94
N THR A 79 -8.29 -0.84 -5.20
CA THR A 79 -8.42 -1.22 -3.78
C THR A 79 -8.81 0.00 -2.94
N ILE A 80 -8.17 1.15 -3.18
CA ILE A 80 -8.45 2.41 -2.49
C ILE A 80 -9.90 2.85 -2.71
N ILE A 81 -10.35 2.85 -3.96
CA ILE A 81 -11.69 3.32 -4.33
C ILE A 81 -12.76 2.42 -3.68
N VAL A 82 -12.61 1.10 -3.80
CA VAL A 82 -13.57 0.13 -3.28
C VAL A 82 -13.64 0.17 -1.76
N TYR A 83 -12.50 0.13 -1.07
CA TYR A 83 -12.47 0.12 0.40
C TYR A 83 -12.62 1.52 1.02
N ARG A 84 -12.63 2.58 0.21
CA ARG A 84 -12.76 3.99 0.64
C ARG A 84 -11.73 4.37 1.71
N VAL A 85 -10.47 4.07 1.42
CA VAL A 85 -9.33 4.32 2.31
C VAL A 85 -8.39 5.35 1.68
N SER A 86 -7.69 6.14 2.50
CA SER A 86 -6.71 7.10 2.00
C SER A 86 -5.44 6.41 1.53
N LEU A 87 -4.84 6.91 0.45
CA LEU A 87 -3.55 6.42 -0.04
C LEU A 87 -2.39 7.03 0.74
N VAL A 88 -1.47 6.20 1.21
CA VAL A 88 -0.18 6.64 1.75
C VAL A 88 0.93 6.06 0.91
N THR A 89 1.57 6.90 0.09
CA THR A 89 2.62 6.50 -0.84
C THR A 89 3.74 7.53 -0.91
N ARG A 90 4.95 7.07 -1.18
CA ARG A 90 6.10 7.91 -1.53
C ARG A 90 6.15 8.24 -3.03
N ASP A 91 5.35 7.55 -3.85
CA ASP A 91 5.33 7.76 -5.29
C ASP A 91 4.63 9.09 -5.64
N ARG A 92 5.41 10.02 -6.21
CA ARG A 92 4.92 11.36 -6.58
C ARG A 92 3.97 11.35 -7.78
N ARG A 93 4.04 10.34 -8.66
CA ARG A 93 3.13 10.19 -9.80
C ARG A 93 1.76 9.76 -9.29
N ILE A 94 1.70 8.76 -8.42
CA ILE A 94 0.43 8.26 -7.86
C ILE A 94 -0.24 9.34 -7.00
N ARG A 95 0.50 10.09 -6.19
CA ARG A 95 -0.06 11.22 -5.39
C ARG A 95 -0.71 12.34 -6.21
N ARG A 96 -0.32 12.50 -7.48
CA ARG A 96 -0.83 13.56 -8.37
C ARG A 96 -2.10 13.16 -9.12
N SER A 97 -2.52 11.90 -9.07
CA SER A 97 -3.80 11.47 -9.65
C SER A 97 -4.98 12.03 -8.85
N GLY A 98 -6.05 12.42 -9.56
CA GLY A 98 -7.31 12.85 -8.98
C GLY A 98 -8.22 11.69 -8.56
N ALA A 99 -7.86 10.43 -8.84
CA ALA A 99 -8.67 9.26 -8.53
C ALA A 99 -8.80 8.96 -7.03
N PHE A 100 -7.95 9.54 -6.19
CA PHE A 100 -7.87 9.17 -4.78
C PHE A 100 -8.66 10.13 -3.88
N PRO A 101 -9.46 9.62 -2.93
CA PRO A 101 -10.21 10.45 -1.99
C PRO A 101 -9.31 11.39 -1.17
N SER A 102 -8.14 10.90 -0.75
CA SER A 102 -7.07 11.67 -0.11
C SER A 102 -5.73 10.93 -0.22
N SER A 103 -4.63 11.66 -0.43
CA SER A 103 -3.27 11.10 -0.52
C SER A 103 -2.30 11.81 0.43
N PHE A 104 -1.47 11.04 1.14
CA PHE A 104 -0.54 11.56 2.15
C PHE A 104 0.91 11.12 1.86
N ASP A 105 1.86 12.01 2.13
CA ASP A 105 3.30 11.69 2.17
C ASP A 105 3.67 11.28 3.60
N VAL A 106 4.38 10.16 3.76
CA VAL A 106 4.95 9.78 5.07
C VAL A 106 6.42 9.43 4.94
N HIS A 107 7.21 9.98 5.85
CA HIS A 107 8.66 9.79 5.90
C HIS A 107 9.06 8.34 6.26
N THR A 108 8.12 7.45 6.62
CA THR A 108 8.39 6.14 7.24
C THR A 108 7.60 4.96 6.64
N ALA A 109 7.06 5.06 5.41
CA ALA A 109 6.52 3.88 4.72
C ALA A 109 7.64 3.17 3.96
N LEU A 110 8.01 1.98 4.41
CA LEU A 110 9.10 1.18 3.84
C LEU A 110 8.73 0.61 2.45
N LEU A 111 7.45 0.48 2.14
CA LEU A 111 6.92 0.07 0.84
C LEU A 111 5.66 0.89 0.53
N SER A 112 5.48 1.23 -0.74
CA SER A 112 4.77 2.41 -1.24
C SER A 112 3.27 2.49 -1.02
N VAL A 113 2.60 1.62 -0.26
CA VAL A 113 1.14 1.70 -0.14
C VAL A 113 0.66 1.14 1.19
N CYS A 114 0.55 2.03 2.17
CA CYS A 114 -0.31 1.78 3.32
C CYS A 114 -1.60 2.58 3.12
N PHE A 115 -2.73 2.06 3.60
CA PHE A 115 -3.98 2.80 3.60
C PHE A 115 -4.42 3.17 4.99
N LYS A 116 -4.99 4.36 5.10
CA LYS A 116 -5.57 4.88 6.33
C LYS A 116 -7.09 4.90 6.18
N ARG A 117 -7.81 4.25 7.09
CA ARG A 117 -9.27 4.39 7.15
C ARG A 117 -9.62 5.75 7.77
N GLU A 118 -10.46 6.52 7.09
CA GLU A 118 -10.95 7.80 7.59
C GLU A 118 -12.14 7.54 8.53
N THR A 119 -11.99 7.82 9.83
CA THR A 119 -13.12 7.91 10.76
C THR A 119 -13.78 9.27 10.57
N ARG A 120 -15.08 9.27 10.24
CA ARG A 120 -15.93 10.47 10.31
C ARG A 120 -15.85 11.14 11.68
#